data_AF-A0A087RU11-F1
#
_entry.id   AF-A0A087RU11-F1
#
_cell.length_a   1.000
_cell.length_b   1.000
_cell.length_c   1.000
_cell.angle_alpha   90.00
_cell.angle_beta   90.00
_cell.angle_gamma   90.00
#
_symmetry.space_group_name_H-M   'P 1'
#
loop_
_entity.id
_entity.type
_entity.pdbx_description
1 polymer ?
#
loop_
_entity_poly.entity_id
_entity_poly.type
_entity_poly.pdbx_seq_one_letter_code
_entity_poly.pdbx_strand_id
1 'polypeptide(L)'
;MKFLVDVNLSKKKKFLEDHKNLENVRDKIDGRISDKKLIKYAKKHDYGIYTQDKECALYGLIAGIPVWYRDQKTNQSVKLKAQQLRFTKKEKEEGL
;
A
#
# COMPACT_ATOMS: atom_id res chain seq x y z
N MET A 1 10.13 2.73 7.94
CA MET A 1 9.57 2.19 6.69
C MET A 1 9.19 3.33 5.76
N LYS A 2 9.59 3.27 4.50
CA LYS A 2 9.26 4.27 3.48
C LYS A 2 8.01 3.83 2.69
N PHE A 3 7.30 4.76 2.08
CA PHE A 3 6.12 4.46 1.26
C PHE A 3 6.26 5.07 -0.13
N LEU A 4 5.81 4.34 -1.15
CA LEU A 4 5.69 4.85 -2.51
C LEU A 4 4.35 5.56 -2.68
N VAL A 5 4.39 6.81 -3.10
CA VAL A 5 3.23 7.63 -3.41
C VAL A 5 2.85 7.40 -4.86
N ASP A 6 1.76 6.68 -5.05
CA ASP A 6 1.14 6.43 -6.36
C ASP A 6 0.40 7.68 -6.87
N VAL A 7 -0.22 8.40 -5.94
CA VAL A 7 -0.99 9.61 -6.19
C VAL A 7 -0.14 10.87 -6.08
N ASN A 8 0.70 11.14 -7.10
CA ASN A 8 1.44 12.40 -7.10
C ASN A 8 0.53 13.59 -7.44
N LEU A 9 -0.10 14.19 -6.44
CA LEU A 9 -1.12 15.23 -6.63
C LEU A 9 -0.59 16.67 -6.67
N SER A 10 0.71 16.92 -6.42
CA SER A 10 1.23 18.30 -6.35
C SER A 10 2.45 18.52 -7.23
N LYS A 11 2.32 19.42 -8.22
CA LYS A 11 3.47 19.94 -9.01
C LYS A 11 4.56 20.57 -8.13
N LYS A 12 4.17 21.11 -6.97
CA LYS A 12 5.09 21.75 -6.01
C LYS A 12 5.77 20.76 -5.07
N LYS A 13 5.44 19.45 -5.12
CA LYS A 13 5.94 18.39 -4.22
C LYS A 13 5.82 18.66 -2.70
N LYS A 14 5.18 19.77 -2.26
CA LYS A 14 4.96 20.14 -0.86
C LYS A 14 4.51 18.98 0.04
N PHE A 15 3.60 18.14 -0.44
CA PHE A 15 3.16 16.97 0.32
C PHE A 15 4.29 15.99 0.65
N LEU A 16 5.24 15.77 -0.27
CA LEU A 16 6.43 14.93 -0.04
C LEU A 16 7.44 15.62 0.88
N GLU A 17 7.54 16.96 0.82
CA GLU A 17 8.40 17.74 1.72
C GLU A 17 7.91 17.65 3.17
N ASP A 18 6.59 17.76 3.36
CA ASP A 18 5.92 17.65 4.66
C ASP A 18 5.97 16.20 5.22
N HIS A 19 6.18 15.19 4.36
CA HIS A 19 6.18 13.78 4.72
C HIS A 19 7.46 13.07 4.24
N LYS A 20 8.55 13.24 4.98
CA LYS A 20 9.89 12.71 4.64
C LYS A 20 9.98 11.18 4.46
N ASN A 21 8.98 10.43 4.91
CA ASN A 21 8.89 8.98 4.73
C ASN A 21 8.18 8.55 3.43
N LEU A 22 7.71 9.51 2.63
CA LEU A 22 7.06 9.28 1.36
C LEU A 22 8.04 9.53 0.21
N GLU A 23 8.03 8.64 -0.78
CA GLU A 23 8.80 8.76 -2.00
C GLU A 23 7.89 8.67 -3.21
N ASN A 24 8.13 9.49 -4.23
CA ASN A 24 7.31 9.44 -5.42
C ASN A 24 7.54 8.15 -6.20
N VAL A 25 6.47 7.45 -6.58
CA VAL A 25 6.63 6.23 -7.37
C VAL A 25 7.27 6.51 -8.73
N ARG A 26 6.94 7.65 -9.38
CA ARG A 26 7.48 8.03 -10.69
C ARG A 26 8.96 8.35 -10.64
N ASP A 27 9.41 8.99 -9.55
CA ASP A 27 10.83 9.30 -9.35
C ASP A 27 11.66 8.02 -9.07
N LYS A 28 11.02 6.91 -8.68
CA LYS A 28 11.69 5.66 -8.28
C LYS A 28 11.67 4.57 -9.34
N ILE A 29 10.59 4.47 -10.11
CA ILE A 29 10.35 3.33 -11.02
C ILE A 29 10.44 3.73 -12.50
N ASP A 30 10.45 5.03 -12.82
CA ASP A 30 10.51 5.61 -14.16
C ASP A 30 9.31 5.25 -15.08
N GLY A 31 8.83 6.22 -15.87
CA GLY A 31 7.77 6.06 -16.86
C GLY A 31 6.31 5.84 -16.36
N ARG A 32 5.45 5.35 -17.25
CA ARG A 32 4.07 4.92 -16.93
C ARG A 32 4.12 3.65 -16.07
N ILE A 33 3.76 3.79 -14.80
CA ILE A 33 3.78 2.70 -13.83
C ILE A 33 2.41 2.04 -13.81
N SER A 34 2.39 0.74 -14.07
CA SER A 34 1.22 -0.09 -13.79
C SER A 34 1.29 -0.59 -12.35
N ASP A 35 0.12 -0.90 -11.77
CA ASP A 35 0.01 -1.45 -10.41
C ASP A 35 0.90 -2.67 -10.22
N LYS A 36 0.99 -3.54 -11.23
CA LYS A 36 1.88 -4.71 -11.21
C LYS A 36 3.36 -4.34 -11.01
N LYS A 37 3.84 -3.27 -11.66
CA LYS A 37 5.22 -2.78 -11.50
C LYS A 37 5.41 -2.15 -10.12
N LEU A 38 4.45 -1.34 -9.66
CA LEU A 38 4.44 -0.74 -8.32
C LEU A 38 4.54 -1.82 -7.23
N ILE A 39 3.65 -2.81 -7.26
CA ILE A 39 3.61 -3.93 -6.30
C ILE A 39 4.94 -4.69 -6.29
N LYS A 40 5.48 -5.03 -7.47
CA LYS A 40 6.74 -5.78 -7.58
C LYS A 40 7.92 -4.99 -6.99
N TYR A 41 8.00 -3.69 -7.27
CA TYR A 41 9.05 -2.84 -6.73
C TYR A 41 8.91 -2.68 -5.22
N ALA A 42 7.69 -2.36 -4.74
CA ALA A 42 7.42 -2.17 -3.32
C ALA A 42 7.82 -3.40 -2.50
N LYS A 43 7.46 -4.59 -2.97
CA LYS A 43 7.83 -5.86 -2.33
C LYS A 43 9.34 -6.12 -2.37
N LYS A 44 10.01 -5.82 -3.49
CA LYS A 44 11.46 -6.05 -3.65
C LYS A 44 12.29 -5.15 -2.72
N HIS A 45 11.83 -3.94 -2.45
CA HIS A 45 12.57 -2.90 -1.73
C HIS A 45 12.04 -2.61 -0.33
N ASP A 46 11.10 -3.41 0.18
CA ASP A 46 10.46 -3.25 1.49
C ASP A 46 9.81 -1.86 1.69
N TYR A 47 9.11 -1.39 0.65
CA TYR A 47 8.29 -0.18 0.72
C TYR A 47 6.84 -0.53 1.01
N GLY A 48 6.17 0.35 1.77
CA GLY A 48 4.72 0.42 1.76
C GLY A 48 4.18 1.18 0.55
N ILE A 49 2.86 1.18 0.36
CA ILE A 49 2.18 1.94 -0.70
C ILE A 49 1.29 3.01 -0.06
N TYR A 50 1.44 4.27 -0.46
CA TYR A 50 0.51 5.34 -0.15
C TYR A 50 -0.34 5.65 -1.39
N THR A 51 -1.65 5.47 -1.29
CA THR A 51 -2.57 5.65 -2.42
C THR A 51 -3.94 6.17 -1.98
N GLN A 52 -4.66 6.80 -2.91
CA GLN A 52 -6.09 7.10 -2.79
C GLN A 52 -6.95 6.18 -3.67
N ASP A 53 -6.32 5.34 -4.48
CA ASP A 53 -7.00 4.35 -5.30
C ASP A 53 -7.29 3.10 -4.46
N LYS A 54 -8.57 2.74 -4.38
CA LYS A 54 -9.04 1.58 -3.61
C LYS A 54 -8.56 0.26 -4.21
N GLU A 55 -8.48 0.15 -5.54
CA GLU A 55 -8.01 -1.06 -6.21
C GLU A 55 -6.51 -1.27 -5.95
N CYS A 56 -5.71 -0.21 -6.12
CA CYS A 56 -4.29 -0.21 -5.80
C CYS A 56 -4.04 -0.58 -4.31
N ALA A 57 -4.84 -0.04 -3.39
CA ALA A 57 -4.79 -0.38 -1.98
C ALA A 57 -5.08 -1.88 -1.74
N LEU A 58 -6.12 -2.42 -2.37
CA LEU A 58 -6.48 -3.82 -2.26
C LEU A 58 -5.39 -4.73 -2.81
N TYR A 59 -4.84 -4.43 -3.99
CA TYR A 59 -3.74 -5.19 -4.58
C TYR A 59 -2.49 -5.18 -3.68
N GLY A 60 -2.18 -4.03 -3.07
CA GLY A 60 -1.09 -3.90 -2.09
C GLY A 60 -1.28 -4.85 -0.89
N LEU A 61 -2.48 -4.87 -0.33
CA LEU A 61 -2.82 -5.75 0.80
C LEU A 61 -2.75 -7.24 0.42
N ILE A 62 -3.30 -7.63 -0.73
CA ILE A 62 -3.22 -9.01 -1.24
C ILE A 62 -1.76 -9.44 -1.42
N ALA A 63 -0.90 -8.53 -1.87
CA ALA A 63 0.54 -8.78 -2.03
C ALA A 63 1.32 -8.82 -0.69
N GLY A 64 0.66 -8.57 0.45
CA GLY A 64 1.26 -8.53 1.77
C GLY A 64 2.03 -7.23 2.06
N ILE A 65 1.80 -6.18 1.27
CA ILE A 65 2.49 -4.90 1.39
C ILE A 65 1.69 -4.00 2.36
N PRO A 66 2.35 -3.32 3.31
CA PRO A 66 1.69 -2.31 4.14
C PRO A 66 1.16 -1.15 3.28
N VAL A 67 -0.11 -0.78 3.48
CA VAL A 67 -0.78 0.27 2.71
C VAL A 67 -1.14 1.44 3.62
N TRP A 68 -0.91 2.67 3.17
CA TRP A 68 -1.44 3.87 3.77
C TRP A 68 -2.45 4.48 2.80
N TYR A 69 -3.73 4.18 3.04
CA TYR A 69 -4.82 4.60 2.18
C TYR A 69 -5.39 5.93 2.68
N ARG A 70 -5.64 6.88 1.75
CA ARG A 70 -6.35 8.12 2.05
C ARG A 70 -7.70 8.13 1.33
N ASP A 71 -8.76 8.24 2.09
CA ASP A 71 -10.11 8.37 1.55
C ASP A 71 -10.34 9.77 0.96
N GLN A 72 -10.77 9.83 -0.30
CA GLN A 72 -11.00 11.11 -0.99
C GLN A 72 -12.25 11.85 -0.52
N LYS A 73 -13.25 11.15 0.02
CA LYS A 73 -14.51 11.75 0.50
C LYS A 73 -14.33 12.37 1.88
N THR A 74 -13.68 11.65 2.79
CA THR A 74 -13.52 12.08 4.18
C THR A 74 -12.19 12.78 4.48
N ASN A 75 -11.23 12.71 3.53
CA ASN A 75 -9.83 13.12 3.73
C ASN A 75 -9.09 12.39 4.86
N GLN A 76 -9.70 11.35 5.45
CA GLN A 76 -9.06 10.55 6.49
C GLN A 76 -8.06 9.59 5.88
N SER A 77 -6.97 9.33 6.61
CA SER A 77 -5.93 8.41 6.17
C SER A 77 -5.74 7.29 7.18
N VAL A 78 -5.65 6.05 6.70
CA VAL A 78 -5.60 4.84 7.51
C VAL A 78 -4.42 3.97 7.06
N LYS A 79 -3.66 3.44 8.02
CA LYS A 79 -2.59 2.45 7.76
C LYS A 79 -3.17 1.05 7.90
N LEU A 80 -3.09 0.29 6.82
CA LEU A 80 -3.65 -1.04 6.65
C LEU A 80 -2.51 -2.05 6.48
N LYS A 81 -2.66 -3.23 7.09
CA LYS A 81 -1.77 -4.36 6.91
C LYS A 81 -2.61 -5.62 6.77
N ALA A 82 -2.32 -6.44 5.77
CA ALA A 82 -2.97 -7.73 5.65
C ALA A 82 -2.55 -8.64 6.80
N GLN A 83 -3.53 -9.15 7.54
CA GLN A 83 -3.34 -10.18 8.55
C GLN A 83 -3.81 -11.50 7.95
N GLN A 84 -2.89 -12.44 7.71
CA GLN A 84 -3.28 -13.80 7.38
C GLN A 84 -3.85 -14.44 8.64
N LEU A 85 -5.18 -14.65 8.64
CA LEU A 85 -5.81 -15.51 9.63
C LEU A 85 -5.29 -16.93 9.42
N ARG A 86 -4.47 -17.41 10.35
CA ARG A 86 -4.10 -18.83 10.39
C ARG A 86 -5.33 -19.58 10.89
N PHE A 87 -6.08 -20.20 10.00
CA PHE A 87 -7.04 -21.21 10.39
C PHE A 87 -6.26 -22.40 10.92
N THR A 88 -6.08 -22.48 12.24
CA THR A 88 -5.78 -23.76 12.88
C THR A 88 -7.03 -24.62 12.68
N LYS A 89 -6.98 -25.57 11.74
CA LYS A 89 -7.93 -26.70 11.72
C LYS A 89 -7.82 -27.40 13.09
N LYS A 90 -8.66 -27.02 14.05
CA LYS A 90 -9.15 -27.95 15.06
C LYS A 90 -10.40 -28.60 14.47
N GLU A 91 -10.21 -29.39 13.42
CA GLU A 91 -11.10 -30.51 13.15
C GLU A 91 -10.55 -31.67 13.96
N LYS A 92 -11.05 -31.83 15.18
CA LYS A 92 -11.06 -33.11 15.86
C LYS A 92 -12.18 -33.11 16.89
N GLU A 93 -13.27 -33.72 16.46
CA GLU A 93 -14.05 -34.70 17.24
C GLU A 93 -14.39 -34.32 18.68
N GLU A 94 -15.55 -33.70 18.86
CA GLU A 94 -16.51 -34.02 19.94
C GLU A 94 -17.88 -33.62 19.38
N GLY A 95 -18.91 -34.45 19.22
CA GLY A 95 -19.18 -35.84 19.54
C GLY A 95 -20.64 -36.06 19.10
N LEU A 96 -20.97 -37.30 18.74
CA LEU A 96 -22.33 -37.77 18.45
C LEU A 96 -23.35 -37.38 19.53
#